data_AF-A0A0R3CYR5-F1
#
_entry.id   AF-A0A0R3CYR5-F1
#
_cell.length_a   1.000
_cell.length_b   1.000
_cell.length_c   1.000
_cell.angle_alpha   90.00
_cell.angle_beta   90.00
_cell.angle_gamma   90.00
#
_symmetry.space_group_name_H-M   'P 1'
#
loop_
_entity.id
_entity.type
_entity.pdbx_description
1 polymer ?
#
loop_
_entity_poly.entity_id
_entity_poly.type
_entity_poly.pdbx_seq_one_letter_code
_entity_poly.pdbx_strand_id
1 'polypeptide(L)'
;MKFRREWSIPWRALMLLSLCVNVVLFTYVSVQWLRPGGFRAGAGVPLRMIERVAERLPAEDAEILWSIYRGKEAELAPLQAEYRLALMKAMKTAAQTNLDKAELEAAVKDARDKRVKIGDLLVSTFVEMLERISAKGRRQLVGGYFR
;
A
#
# COMPACT_ATOMS: atom_id res chain seq x y z
N MET A 1 27.61 29.23 48.07
CA MET A 1 26.34 29.39 47.32
C MET A 1 26.62 29.61 45.84
N LYS A 2 26.32 28.63 44.98
CA LYS A 2 26.01 28.73 43.53
C LYS A 2 26.25 27.36 42.89
N PHE A 3 25.19 26.67 42.45
CA PHE A 3 25.18 25.75 41.31
C PHE A 3 23.77 25.17 41.17
N ARG A 4 22.85 25.93 40.53
CA ARG A 4 21.52 25.42 40.19
C ARG A 4 20.91 26.20 39.02
N ARG A 5 21.54 26.17 37.83
CA ARG A 5 20.93 26.85 36.66
C ARG A 5 21.41 26.43 35.26
N GLU A 6 21.75 25.16 34.99
CA GLU A 6 22.20 24.79 33.63
C GLU A 6 21.56 23.53 33.01
N TRP A 7 20.76 22.75 33.74
CA TRP A 7 20.19 21.50 33.19
C TRP A 7 18.83 21.61 32.49
N SER A 8 18.19 22.78 32.49
CA SER A 8 16.82 22.93 31.93
C SER A 8 16.75 23.30 30.45
N ILE A 9 17.85 23.78 29.87
CA ILE A 9 17.95 24.17 28.46
C ILE A 9 18.00 22.97 27.51
N PRO A 10 18.79 21.89 27.76
CA PRO A 10 18.88 20.77 26.81
C PRO A 10 17.56 19.99 26.72
N TRP A 11 16.81 19.85 27.81
CA TRP A 11 15.56 19.12 27.81
C TRP A 11 14.45 19.85 27.05
N ARG A 12 14.38 21.18 27.20
CA ARG A 12 13.44 22.02 26.45
C ARG A 12 13.76 22.00 24.95
N ALA A 13 15.05 22.05 24.59
CA ALA A 13 15.48 21.95 23.20
C ALA A 13 15.14 20.57 22.60
N LEU A 14 15.35 19.48 23.34
CA LEU A 14 14.97 18.11 22.91
C LEU A 14 13.46 17.95 22.75
N MET A 15 12.67 18.51 23.67
CA MET A 15 11.21 18.52 23.58
C MET A 15 10.71 19.29 22.37
N LEU A 16 11.29 20.46 22.09
CA LEU A 16 10.96 21.25 20.91
C LEU A 16 11.39 20.55 19.61
N LEU A 17 12.56 19.91 19.60
CA LEU A 17 13.02 19.12 18.46
C LEU A 17 12.08 17.94 18.19
N SER A 18 11.69 17.21 19.24
CA SER A 18 10.71 16.12 19.16
C SER A 18 9.37 16.62 18.61
N LEU A 19 8.88 17.76 19.11
CA LEU A 19 7.64 18.36 18.61
C LEU A 19 7.74 18.73 17.13
N CYS A 20 8.83 19.36 16.70
CA CYS A 20 9.07 19.72 15.30
C CYS A 20 9.12 18.47 14.40
N VAL A 21 9.80 17.41 14.83
CA VAL A 21 9.86 16.14 14.10
C VAL A 21 8.47 15.52 13.95
N ASN A 22 7.66 15.54 15.02
CA ASN A 22 6.28 15.04 14.97
C ASN A 22 5.39 15.88 14.05
N VAL A 23 5.53 17.22 14.07
CA VAL A 23 4.78 18.11 13.16
C VAL A 23 5.19 17.85 11.72
N VAL A 24 6.48 17.72 11.41
CA VAL A 24 6.97 17.41 10.06
C VAL A 24 6.47 16.04 9.60
N LEU A 25 6.50 15.02 10.46
CA LEU A 25 5.96 13.69 10.16
C LEU A 25 4.45 13.74 9.90
N PHE A 26 3.70 14.44 10.76
CA PHE A 26 2.26 14.61 10.60
C PHE A 26 1.95 15.33 9.29
N THR A 27 2.60 16.46 9.00
CA THR A 27 2.43 17.18 7.74
C THR A 27 2.82 16.33 6.54
N TYR A 28 3.91 15.56 6.61
CA TYR A 28 4.34 14.66 5.54
C TYR A 28 3.29 13.59 5.26
N VAL A 29 2.74 12.97 6.31
CA VAL A 29 1.65 11.99 6.20
C VAL A 29 0.40 12.65 5.64
N SER A 30 -0.02 13.80 6.16
CA SER A 30 -1.20 14.54 5.68
C SER A 30 -1.04 14.98 4.22
N VAL A 31 0.13 15.46 3.81
CA VAL A 31 0.41 15.86 2.43
C VAL A 31 0.42 14.65 1.50
N GLN A 32 1.02 13.52 1.92
CA GLN A 32 0.94 12.26 1.16
C GLN A 32 -0.49 11.73 1.06
N TRP A 33 -1.32 11.98 2.07
CA TRP A 33 -2.73 11.60 2.07
C TRP A 33 -3.59 12.50 1.17
N LEU A 34 -3.28 13.80 1.12
CA LEU A 34 -4.00 14.83 0.35
C LEU A 34 -3.46 15.01 -1.09
N ARG A 35 -2.31 14.41 -1.43
CA ARG A 35 -1.74 14.48 -2.77
C ARG A 35 -2.75 13.89 -3.78
N PRO A 36 -2.99 14.51 -4.95
CA PRO A 36 -3.81 13.91 -5.99
C PRO A 36 -3.13 12.60 -6.45
N GLY A 37 -3.72 11.45 -6.11
CA GLY A 37 -3.12 10.11 -6.28
C GLY A 37 -2.74 9.38 -4.98
N GLY A 38 -2.77 10.06 -3.84
CA GLY A 38 -2.75 9.49 -2.50
C GLY A 38 -4.11 8.87 -2.14
N PHE A 39 -4.08 7.80 -1.32
CA PHE A 39 -5.21 6.96 -0.88
C PHE A 39 -6.61 7.51 -1.22
N ARG A 40 -7.10 7.26 -2.44
CA ARG A 40 -8.53 7.34 -2.71
C ARG A 40 -9.18 6.30 -1.80
N ALA A 41 -10.03 6.76 -0.88
CA ALA A 41 -10.72 5.93 0.12
C ALA A 41 -11.67 4.85 -0.47
N GLY A 42 -11.63 4.60 -1.78
CA GLY A 42 -12.31 3.48 -2.44
C GLY A 42 -11.41 2.66 -3.39
N ALA A 43 -10.21 3.12 -3.75
CA ALA A 43 -9.33 2.42 -4.68
C ALA A 43 -8.39 1.47 -3.92
N GLY A 44 -8.76 0.19 -3.85
CA GLY A 44 -7.87 -0.85 -3.33
C GLY A 44 -6.50 -0.84 -4.03
N VAL A 45 -5.46 -1.33 -3.34
CA VAL A 45 -4.10 -1.52 -3.92
C VAL A 45 -4.12 -2.18 -5.31
N PRO A 46 -5.01 -3.17 -5.59
CA PRO A 46 -5.13 -3.77 -6.92
C PRO A 46 -5.47 -2.78 -8.04
N LEU A 47 -6.43 -1.88 -7.83
CA LEU A 47 -6.85 -0.90 -8.83
C LEU A 47 -5.70 0.04 -9.23
N ARG A 48 -4.93 0.51 -8.25
CA ARG A 48 -3.74 1.34 -8.50
C ARG A 48 -2.67 0.62 -9.32
N MET A 49 -2.56 -0.69 -9.17
CA MET A 49 -1.60 -1.48 -9.94
C MET A 49 -2.06 -1.63 -11.40
N ILE A 50 -3.36 -1.82 -11.62
CA ILE A 50 -3.98 -1.82 -12.96
C ILE A 50 -3.80 -0.46 -13.65
N GLU A 51 -4.12 0.64 -12.96
CA GLU A 51 -3.94 2.01 -13.47
C GLU A 51 -2.51 2.25 -13.96
N ARG A 52 -1.50 1.91 -13.14
CA ARG A 52 -0.08 2.09 -13.50
C ARG A 52 0.35 1.26 -14.70
N VAL A 53 -0.22 0.07 -14.89
CA VAL A 53 0.11 -0.76 -16.07
C VAL A 53 -0.61 -0.20 -17.30
N ALA A 54 -1.86 0.21 -17.16
CA ALA A 54 -2.65 0.84 -18.23
C ALA A 54 -1.99 2.12 -18.76
N GLU A 55 -1.46 2.98 -17.87
CA GLU A 55 -0.73 4.21 -18.23
C GLU A 55 0.50 3.96 -19.11
N ARG A 56 1.06 2.74 -19.07
CA ARG A 56 2.24 2.35 -19.83
C ARG A 56 1.90 1.67 -21.15
N LEU A 57 0.63 1.43 -21.43
CA LEU A 57 0.17 0.73 -22.63
C LEU A 57 -0.36 1.73 -23.68
N PRO A 58 -0.33 1.35 -24.98
CA PRO A 58 -1.18 1.97 -25.96
C PRO A 58 -2.66 1.91 -25.53
N ALA A 59 -3.46 2.91 -25.90
CA ALA A 59 -4.86 3.03 -25.44
C ALA A 59 -5.70 1.77 -25.73
N GLU A 60 -5.52 1.16 -26.90
CA GLU A 60 -6.21 -0.08 -27.29
C GLU A 60 -5.85 -1.26 -26.37
N ASP A 61 -4.56 -1.40 -26.03
CA ASP A 61 -4.07 -2.45 -25.13
C ASP A 61 -4.47 -2.18 -23.67
N ALA A 62 -4.56 -0.92 -23.27
CA ALA A 62 -5.04 -0.52 -21.95
C ALA A 62 -6.52 -0.89 -21.74
N GLU A 63 -7.36 -0.75 -22.77
CA GLU A 63 -8.76 -1.18 -22.71
C GLU A 63 -8.91 -2.70 -22.55
N ILE A 64 -8.00 -3.49 -23.15
CA ILE A 64 -7.95 -4.95 -22.94
C ILE A 64 -7.70 -5.25 -21.46
N LEU A 65 -6.71 -4.59 -20.85
CA LEU A 65 -6.44 -4.75 -19.41
C LEU A 65 -7.66 -4.37 -18.55
N TRP A 66 -8.30 -3.23 -18.83
CA TRP A 66 -9.49 -2.80 -18.10
C TRP A 66 -10.67 -3.76 -18.27
N SER A 67 -10.86 -4.32 -19.46
CA SER A 67 -11.89 -5.34 -19.72
C SER A 67 -11.67 -6.60 -18.88
N ILE A 68 -10.44 -7.11 -18.83
CA ILE A 68 -10.10 -8.29 -18.03
C ILE A 68 -10.31 -7.99 -16.53
N TYR A 69 -9.82 -6.84 -16.06
CA TYR A 69 -9.98 -6.43 -14.66
C TYR A 69 -11.46 -6.35 -14.25
N ARG A 70 -12.30 -5.69 -15.05
CA ARG A 70 -13.76 -5.61 -14.82
C ARG A 70 -14.39 -7.00 -14.73
N GLY A 71 -13.93 -7.95 -15.53
CA GLY A 71 -14.37 -9.36 -15.47
C GLY A 71 -14.01 -10.08 -14.16
N LYS A 72 -12.97 -9.63 -13.46
CA LYS A 72 -12.47 -10.25 -12.21
C LYS A 72 -12.83 -9.46 -10.95
N GLU A 73 -13.52 -8.33 -11.07
CA GLU A 73 -13.91 -7.49 -9.92
C GLU A 73 -14.75 -8.26 -8.88
N ALA A 74 -15.67 -9.10 -9.34
CA ALA A 74 -16.54 -9.91 -8.48
C ALA A 74 -15.75 -10.93 -7.64
N GLU A 75 -14.65 -11.46 -8.18
CA GLU A 75 -13.74 -12.38 -7.46
C GLU A 75 -12.78 -11.61 -6.55
N LEU A 76 -12.35 -10.43 -6.97
CA LEU A 76 -11.40 -9.60 -6.23
C LEU A 76 -12.02 -8.95 -4.98
N ALA A 77 -13.27 -8.51 -5.06
CA ALA A 77 -13.97 -7.83 -3.97
C ALA A 77 -13.96 -8.62 -2.64
N PRO A 78 -14.37 -9.91 -2.59
CA PRO A 78 -14.33 -10.68 -1.35
C PRO A 78 -12.90 -10.89 -0.83
N LEU A 79 -11.91 -11.13 -1.70
CA LEU A 79 -10.51 -11.26 -1.30
C LEU A 79 -9.98 -9.99 -0.61
N GLN A 80 -10.34 -8.81 -1.13
CA GLN A 80 -10.00 -7.55 -0.50
C GLN A 80 -10.68 -7.37 0.87
N ALA A 81 -11.95 -7.75 0.99
CA ALA A 81 -12.67 -7.67 2.26
C ALA A 81 -12.03 -8.58 3.32
N GLU A 82 -11.72 -9.83 2.96
CA GLU A 82 -11.04 -10.78 3.85
C GLU A 82 -9.67 -10.27 4.30
N TYR A 83 -8.87 -9.72 3.38
CA TYR A 83 -7.58 -9.13 3.71
C TYR A 83 -7.73 -7.94 4.69
N ARG A 84 -8.71 -7.05 4.47
CA ARG A 84 -8.96 -5.92 5.38
C ARG A 84 -9.34 -6.41 6.78
N LEU A 85 -10.19 -7.41 6.88
CA LEU A 85 -10.59 -8.00 8.17
C LEU A 85 -9.38 -8.64 8.89
N ALA A 86 -8.56 -9.41 8.18
CA ALA A 86 -7.34 -10.00 8.75
C ALA A 86 -6.34 -8.93 9.23
N LEU A 87 -6.17 -7.85 8.45
CA LEU A 87 -5.32 -6.73 8.85
C LEU A 87 -5.85 -6.00 10.09
N MET A 88 -7.18 -5.77 10.17
CA MET A 88 -7.82 -5.19 11.35
C MET A 88 -7.61 -6.06 12.60
N LYS A 89 -7.67 -7.38 12.45
CA LYS A 89 -7.36 -8.31 13.55
C LYS A 89 -5.93 -8.14 14.02
N ALA A 90 -4.96 -8.14 13.11
CA ALA A 90 -3.54 -7.94 13.47
C ALA A 90 -3.30 -6.60 14.19
N MET A 91 -3.92 -5.51 13.70
CA MET A 91 -3.84 -4.20 14.37
C MET A 91 -4.48 -4.21 15.75
N LYS A 92 -5.61 -4.89 15.92
CA LYS A 92 -6.27 -5.02 17.22
C LYS A 92 -5.41 -5.80 18.21
N THR A 93 -4.79 -6.91 17.79
CA THR A 93 -3.87 -7.69 18.64
C THR A 93 -2.64 -6.87 19.02
N ALA A 94 -2.07 -6.10 18.07
CA ALA A 94 -0.94 -5.22 18.35
C ALA A 94 -1.26 -4.07 19.33
N ALA A 95 -2.54 -3.66 19.43
CA ALA A 95 -2.99 -2.59 20.31
C ALA A 95 -3.34 -3.05 21.74
N GLN A 96 -3.25 -4.35 22.03
CA GLN A 96 -3.50 -4.88 23.38
C GLN A 96 -2.43 -4.40 24.37
N THR A 97 -2.83 -4.13 25.62
CA THR A 97 -1.93 -3.67 26.69
C THR A 97 -0.81 -4.68 27.00
N ASN A 98 -1.16 -5.97 26.97
CA ASN A 98 -0.20 -7.07 27.07
C ASN A 98 -0.09 -7.71 25.69
N LEU A 99 1.05 -7.54 25.03
CA LEU A 99 1.25 -8.05 23.69
C LEU A 99 1.46 -9.57 23.71
N ASP A 100 0.48 -10.32 23.20
CA ASP A 100 0.69 -11.71 22.84
C ASP A 100 1.40 -11.78 21.48
N LYS A 101 2.70 -12.10 21.53
CA LYS A 101 3.53 -12.22 20.33
C LYS A 101 3.05 -13.34 19.40
N ALA A 102 2.63 -14.48 19.94
CA ALA A 102 2.21 -15.62 19.14
C ALA A 102 0.88 -15.33 18.43
N GLU A 103 -0.04 -14.66 19.12
CA GLU A 103 -1.31 -14.22 18.52
C GLU A 103 -1.06 -13.18 17.42
N LEU A 104 -0.15 -12.22 17.63
CA LEU A 104 0.20 -11.22 16.62
C LEU A 104 0.84 -11.86 15.39
N GLU A 105 1.80 -12.77 15.57
CA GLU A 105 2.44 -13.49 14.46
C GLU A 105 1.41 -14.28 13.64
N ALA A 106 0.47 -14.96 14.30
CA ALA A 106 -0.60 -15.68 13.63
C ALA A 106 -1.52 -14.73 12.83
N ALA A 107 -1.90 -13.59 13.41
CA ALA A 107 -2.73 -12.60 12.73
C ALA A 107 -2.04 -11.95 11.52
N VAL A 108 -0.73 -11.67 11.63
CA VAL A 108 0.07 -11.15 10.52
C VAL A 108 0.21 -12.19 9.41
N LYS A 109 0.43 -13.47 9.76
CA LYS A 109 0.50 -14.57 8.79
C LYS A 109 -0.82 -14.73 8.04
N ASP A 110 -1.96 -14.70 8.73
CA ASP A 110 -3.27 -14.76 8.09
C ASP A 110 -3.48 -13.59 7.11
N ALA A 111 -3.16 -12.36 7.52
CA ALA A 111 -3.24 -11.21 6.61
C ALA A 111 -2.32 -11.34 5.39
N ARG A 112 -1.10 -11.90 5.56
CA ARG A 112 -0.19 -12.20 4.45
C ARG A 112 -0.79 -13.22 3.50
N ASP A 113 -1.32 -14.33 4.02
CA ASP A 113 -1.89 -15.41 3.20
C ASP A 113 -3.10 -14.91 2.39
N LYS A 114 -3.94 -14.03 2.96
CA LYS A 114 -5.02 -13.36 2.23
C LYS A 114 -4.51 -12.40 1.15
N ARG A 115 -3.42 -11.67 1.43
CA ARG A 115 -2.80 -10.78 0.44
C ARG A 115 -2.18 -11.54 -0.73
N VAL A 116 -1.63 -12.74 -0.51
CA VAL A 116 -1.07 -13.60 -1.57
C VAL A 116 -2.14 -13.93 -2.60
N LYS A 117 -3.35 -14.32 -2.17
CA LYS A 117 -4.46 -14.63 -3.08
C LYS A 117 -4.84 -13.45 -3.99
N ILE A 118 -4.83 -12.23 -3.45
CA ILE A 118 -5.03 -11.00 -4.25
C ILE A 118 -3.91 -10.87 -5.30
N GLY A 119 -2.67 -11.15 -4.90
CA GLY A 119 -1.52 -11.16 -5.80
C GLY A 119 -1.65 -12.18 -6.92
N ASP A 120 -2.07 -13.41 -6.61
CA ASP A 120 -2.26 -14.48 -7.60
C ASP A 120 -3.30 -14.10 -8.66
N LEU A 121 -4.42 -13.49 -8.24
CA LEU A 121 -5.45 -13.01 -9.16
C LEU A 121 -4.92 -11.88 -10.07
N LEU A 122 -4.10 -10.97 -9.53
CA LEU A 122 -3.47 -9.91 -10.33
C LEU A 122 -2.44 -10.45 -11.31
N VAL A 123 -1.63 -11.42 -10.90
CA VAL A 123 -0.68 -12.10 -11.79
C VAL A 123 -1.45 -12.78 -12.92
N SER A 124 -2.52 -13.52 -12.61
CA SER A 124 -3.40 -14.12 -13.62
C SER A 124 -3.96 -13.08 -14.60
N THR A 125 -4.41 -11.93 -14.08
CA THR A 125 -4.91 -10.80 -14.89
C THR A 125 -3.85 -10.30 -15.87
N PHE A 126 -2.62 -10.11 -15.41
CA PHE A 126 -1.54 -9.62 -16.26
C PHE A 126 -1.07 -10.66 -17.27
N VAL A 127 -1.01 -11.94 -16.91
CA VAL A 127 -0.68 -13.02 -17.85
C VAL A 127 -1.71 -13.08 -18.97
N GLU A 128 -3.00 -13.06 -18.62
CA GLU A 128 -4.10 -13.05 -19.59
C GLU A 128 -4.06 -11.80 -20.49
N MET A 129 -3.75 -10.63 -19.94
CA MET A 129 -3.53 -9.41 -20.73
C MET A 129 -2.36 -9.60 -21.71
N LEU A 130 -1.22 -10.13 -21.27
CA LEU A 130 -0.02 -10.31 -22.12
C LEU A 130 -0.28 -11.23 -23.32
N GLU A 131 -1.21 -12.17 -23.20
CA GLU A 131 -1.65 -13.03 -24.32
C GLU A 131 -2.44 -12.26 -25.36
N ARG A 132 -3.19 -11.22 -24.95
CA ARG A 132 -4.19 -10.53 -25.79
C ARG A 132 -3.73 -9.19 -26.34
N ILE A 133 -2.78 -8.52 -25.68
CA ILE A 133 -2.25 -7.22 -26.14
C ILE A 133 -1.27 -7.35 -27.30
N SER A 134 -1.07 -6.24 -28.00
CA SER A 134 -0.15 -6.17 -29.14
C SER A 134 1.32 -6.44 -28.77
N ALA A 135 2.12 -6.87 -29.76
CA ALA A 135 3.57 -7.00 -29.57
C ALA A 135 4.25 -5.66 -29.21
N LYS A 136 3.69 -4.53 -29.67
CA LYS A 136 4.12 -3.19 -29.29
C LYS A 136 3.85 -2.93 -27.81
N GLY A 137 2.64 -3.23 -27.33
CA GLY A 137 2.26 -3.13 -25.92
C GLY A 137 3.18 -3.95 -25.03
N ARG A 138 3.43 -5.23 -25.38
CA ARG A 138 4.40 -6.07 -24.67
C ARG A 138 5.78 -5.42 -24.60
N ARG A 139 6.34 -4.97 -25.73
CA ARG A 139 7.67 -4.31 -25.76
C ARG A 139 7.70 -3.05 -24.90
N GLN A 140 6.63 -2.26 -24.86
CA GLN A 140 6.56 -1.03 -24.05
C GLN A 140 6.55 -1.33 -22.55
N LEU A 141 5.96 -2.45 -22.13
CA LEU A 141 6.01 -2.91 -20.73
C LEU A 141 7.43 -3.31 -20.31
N VAL A 142 8.20 -3.95 -21.19
CA VAL A 142 9.57 -4.43 -20.88
C VAL A 142 10.66 -3.40 -21.20
N GLY A 143 10.40 -2.46 -22.09
CA GLY A 143 11.39 -1.52 -22.66
C GLY A 143 12.05 -0.55 -21.67
N GLY A 144 11.63 -0.53 -20.40
CA GLY A 144 12.33 0.17 -19.31
C GLY A 144 13.42 -0.66 -18.60
N TYR A 145 13.47 -1.98 -18.81
CA TYR A 145 14.38 -2.89 -18.10
C TYR A 145 15.62 -3.30 -18.90
N PHE A 146 15.57 -3.21 -20.22
CA PHE A 146 16.67 -3.62 -21.12
C PHE A 146 17.33 -2.43 -21.83
N ARG A 147 17.33 -1.27 -21.17
CA ARG A 147 17.99 -0.06 -21.66
C ARG A 147 19.36 0.12 -21.02
#